data_AF-G2Q8J3-F1
#
_entry.id   AF-G2Q8J3-F1
#
_cell.length_a   1.000
_cell.length_b   1.000
_cell.length_c   1.000
_cell.angle_alpha   90.00
_cell.angle_beta   90.00
_cell.angle_gamma   90.00
#
_symmetry.space_group_name_H-M   'P 1'
#
loop_
_entity.id
_entity.type
_entity.pdbx_description
1 polymer ?
#
loop_
_entity_poly.entity_id
_entity_poly.type
_entity_poly.pdbx_seq_one_letter_code
_entity_poly.pdbx_strand_id
1 'polypeptide(L)' 'MFPQEPDPKGDPERWTTEELRRWLAARNLHPQSSDTRQQLLERVQANMRISRN' A
#
# COMPACT_ATOMS: atom_id res chain seq x y z
N MET A 1 0.74 -4.64 23.34
CA MET A 1 1.00 -4.47 21.89
C MET A 1 -0.35 -4.36 21.20
N PHE A 2 -0.62 -3.27 20.49
CA PHE A 2 -1.81 -3.17 19.65
C PHE A 2 -1.64 -4.09 18.43
N PRO A 3 -2.66 -4.85 18.01
CA PRO A 3 -2.56 -5.63 16.79
C PRO A 3 -2.33 -4.68 15.61
N GLN A 4 -1.34 -4.99 14.76
CA GLN A 4 -1.21 -4.29 13.48
C GLN A 4 -2.49 -4.55 12.70
N GLU A 5 -3.18 -3.47 12.27
CA GLU A 5 -4.39 -3.65 11.47
C GLU A 5 -4.06 -4.46 10.22
N PRO A 6 -4.96 -5.37 9.82
CA PRO A 6 -4.72 -6.23 8.66
C PRO A 6 -4.48 -5.42 7.40
N ASP A 7 -3.74 -6.01 6.45
CA ASP A 7 -3.58 -5.43 5.13
C ASP A 7 -4.95 -5.07 4.51
N PRO A 8 -5.07 -3.89 3.88
CA PRO A 8 -6.28 -3.52 3.17
C PRO A 8 -6.54 -4.53 2.02
N LYS A 9 -7.82 -4.80 1.76
CA LYS A 9 -8.27 -5.79 0.77
C LYS A 9 -9.07 -5.12 -0.34
N GLY A 10 -9.08 -5.75 -1.52
CA GLY A 10 -9.86 -5.30 -2.67
C GLY A 10 -9.13 -4.29 -3.56
N ASP A 11 -9.87 -3.29 -4.03
CA ASP A 11 -9.42 -2.30 -5.01
C ASP A 11 -8.58 -1.17 -4.34
N PRO A 12 -7.28 -1.03 -4.68
CA PRO A 12 -6.42 -0.03 -4.08
C PRO A 12 -6.80 1.41 -4.41
N GLU A 13 -7.60 1.66 -5.46
CA GLU A 13 -8.08 3.01 -5.77
C GLU A 13 -9.02 3.57 -4.70
N ARG A 14 -9.64 2.69 -3.90
CA ARG A 14 -10.55 3.04 -2.81
C ARG A 14 -9.87 3.17 -1.47
N TRP A 15 -8.60 2.78 -1.38
CA TRP A 15 -7.85 2.85 -0.12
C TRP A 15 -7.50 4.30 0.22
N THR A 16 -7.42 4.54 1.53
CA THR A 16 -6.85 5.75 2.11
C THR A 16 -5.35 5.80 1.90
N THR A 17 -4.78 7.00 2.00
CA THR A 17 -3.33 7.21 1.90
C THR A 17 -2.56 6.39 2.95
N GLU A 18 -3.11 6.23 4.15
CA GLU A 18 -2.51 5.44 5.24
C GLU A 18 -2.52 3.94 4.93
N GLU A 19 -3.62 3.43 4.36
CA GLU A 19 -3.71 2.04 3.92
C GLU A 19 -2.71 1.73 2.79
N LEU A 20 -2.55 2.63 1.81
CA LEU A 20 -1.54 2.49 0.75
C LEU A 20 -0.13 2.42 1.35
N ARG A 21 0.19 3.30 2.31
CA ARG A 21 1.48 3.29 3.03
C ARG A 21 1.67 1.99 3.80
N ARG A 22 0.64 1.54 4.53
CA ARG A 22 0.70 0.31 5.31
C ARG A 22 0.96 -0.91 4.44
N TRP A 23 0.24 -1.03 3.32
CA TRP A 23 0.40 -2.14 2.37
C TRP A 23 1.81 -2.20 1.79
N LEU A 24 2.39 -1.04 1.43
CA LEU A 24 3.77 -0.94 0.95
C LEU A 24 4.77 -1.28 2.05
N ALA A 25 4.59 -0.76 3.26
CA ALA A 25 5.48 -1.02 4.40
C ALA A 25 5.48 -2.51 4.80
N ALA A 26 4.32 -3.16 4.80
CA ALA A 26 4.17 -4.60 5.07
C ALA A 26 4.93 -5.48 4.06
N ARG A 27 5.25 -4.95 2.87
CA ARG A 27 6.01 -5.62 1.80
C ARG A 27 7.45 -5.13 1.70
N ASN A 28 7.94 -4.41 2.71
CA ASN A 28 9.28 -3.81 2.72
C ASN A 28 9.53 -2.89 1.51
N LEU A 29 8.49 -2.18 1.04
CA LEU A 29 8.59 -1.22 -0.07
C LEU A 29 8.86 0.21 0.40
N HIS A 30 9.03 0.44 1.70
CA HIS A 30 9.51 1.72 2.28
C HIS A 30 8.85 3.00 1.68
N PRO A 31 7.54 3.20 1.86
CA PRO A 31 6.89 4.45 1.44
C PRO A 31 7.44 5.65 2.21
N GLN A 32 7.59 6.79 1.53
CA GLN A 32 8.14 8.01 2.11
C GLN A 32 7.02 8.93 2.59
N SER A 33 7.24 9.68 3.68
CA SER A 33 6.26 10.65 4.19
C SER A 33 5.84 11.71 3.16
N SER A 34 6.75 12.08 2.26
CA SER A 34 6.52 13.01 1.15
C SER A 34 5.78 12.41 -0.05
N ASP A 35 5.58 11.09 -0.11
CA ASP A 35 4.87 10.47 -1.23
C ASP A 35 3.41 10.95 -1.28
N THR A 36 3.00 11.42 -2.45
CA THR A 36 1.61 11.74 -2.73
C THR A 36 0.76 10.47 -2.80
N ARG A 37 -0.55 10.62 -2.61
CA ARG A 37 -1.50 9.49 -2.73
C ARG A 37 -1.36 8.78 -4.09
N GLN A 38 -1.19 9.53 -5.16
CA GLN A 38 -1.10 8.98 -6.52
C GLN A 38 0.19 8.15 -6.69
N GLN A 39 1.33 8.64 -6.22
CA GLN A 39 2.59 7.88 -6.24
C GLN A 39 2.50 6.59 -5.43
N LEU A 40 1.88 6.63 -4.24
CA LEU A 40 1.65 5.43 -3.43
C LEU A 40 0.75 4.43 -4.16
N LEU A 41 -0.33 4.91 -4.77
CA LEU A 41 -1.27 4.08 -5.53
C LEU A 41 -0.61 3.39 -6.72
N GLU A 42 0.17 4.12 -7.52
CA GLU A 42 0.90 3.57 -8.67
C GLU A 42 1.84 2.44 -8.24
N ARG A 43 2.57 2.64 -7.14
CA ARG A 43 3.48 1.63 -6.58
C ARG A 43 2.72 0.39 -6.09
N VAL A 44 1.59 0.57 -5.42
CA VAL A 44 0.73 -0.53 -4.98
C VAL A 44 0.23 -1.33 -6.18
N GLN A 45 -0.35 -0.65 -7.19
CA GLN A 45 -0.87 -1.29 -8.40
C GLN A 45 0.22 -2.05 -9.16
N ALA A 46 1.42 -1.47 -9.30
CA ALA A 46 2.55 -2.12 -9.94
C ALA A 46 2.95 -3.42 -9.22
N ASN A 47 3.05 -3.40 -7.89
CA ASN A 47 3.42 -4.59 -7.11
C ASN A 47 2.31 -5.64 -7.10
N MET A 48 1.03 -5.24 -7.03
CA MET A 48 -0.10 -6.17 -7.10
C MET A 48 -0.17 -6.93 -8.43
N ARG A 49 0.18 -6.26 -9.54
CA ARG A 49 0.25 -6.91 -10.87
C ARG A 49 1.33 -7.99 -10.91
N ILE A 50 2.51 -7.71 -10.32
CA ILE A 50 3.63 -8.66 -10.26
C ILE A 50 3.27 -9.88 -9.39
N SER A 51 2.63 -9.68 -8.25
CA SER A 51 2.24 -10.78 -7.35
C SER A 51 1.15 -11.73 -7.89
N ARG A 52 0.51 -11.40 -9.02
CA ARG A 52 -0.48 -12.27 -9.67
C ARG A 52 0.11 -13.21 -10.72
N ASN A 53 1.42 -13.19 -10.94
CA ASN A 53 2.15 -14.06 -11.88
C ASN A 53 3.16 -14.93 -11.14
#